data_AF-A0A951DN98-F1
#
_entry.id   AF-A0A951DN98-F1
#
_cell.length_a   1.000
_cell.length_b   1.000
_cell.length_c   1.000
_cell.angle_alpha   90.00
_cell.angle_beta   90.00
_cell.angle_gamma   90.00
#
_symmetry.space_group_name_H-M   'P 1'
#
loop_
_entity.id
_entity.type
_entity.pdbx_description
1 polymer ?
#
loop_
_entity_poly.entity_id
_entity_poly.type
_entity_poly.pdbx_seq_one_letter_code
_entity_poly.pdbx_strand_id
1 'polypeptide(L)'
;MDADEILRLRLANQRITQALDDPAPVVVTLGAVQSQDYAAARWALGLRLANAHDASIQRAFDDGRILRTHVLRPTWHFVAPQDIRWLLALTGPRVKATTATRTRALGLDAALVRRAETIIESAL
;
A
#
# COMPACT_ATOMS: atom_id res chain seq x y z
N MET A 1 10.96 0.20 29.71
CA MET A 1 11.22 0.50 28.29
C MET A 1 11.48 1.99 28.17
N ASP A 2 12.72 2.37 27.85
CA ASP A 2 13.13 3.76 27.65
C ASP A 2 13.03 4.17 26.17
N ALA A 3 13.31 5.44 25.86
CA ALA A 3 13.19 5.97 24.51
C ALA A 3 14.17 5.30 23.52
N ASP A 4 15.39 5.01 23.96
CA ASP A 4 16.43 4.40 23.13
C ASP A 4 16.11 2.94 22.80
N GLU A 5 15.52 2.22 23.75
CA GLU A 5 14.97 0.89 23.54
C GLU A 5 13.84 0.91 22.50
N ILE A 6 12.89 1.84 22.62
CA ILE A 6 11.81 2.00 21.64
C ILE A 6 12.37 2.29 20.24
N LEU A 7 13.37 3.18 20.12
CA LEU A 7 13.98 3.52 18.83
C LEU A 7 14.65 2.30 18.19
N ARG A 8 15.46 1.55 18.95
CA ARG A 8 16.10 0.32 18.47
C ARG A 8 15.06 -0.71 18.02
N LEU A 9 14.02 -0.92 18.82
CA LEU A 9 12.93 -1.84 18.49
C LEU A 9 12.18 -1.39 17.24
N ARG A 10 11.91 -0.09 17.06
CA ARG A 10 11.26 0.44 15.85
C ARG A 10 12.10 0.23 14.60
N LEU A 11 13.40 0.52 14.65
CA LEU A 11 14.30 0.31 13.52
C LEU A 11 14.36 -1.17 13.12
N ALA A 12 14.41 -2.07 14.10
CA ALA A 12 14.40 -3.51 13.87
C ALA A 12 13.06 -3.99 13.26
N ASN A 13 11.93 -3.60 13.86
CA ASN A 13 10.60 -3.99 13.39
C ASN A 13 10.23 -3.36 12.03
N GLN A 14 10.79 -2.18 11.71
CA GLN A 14 10.68 -1.59 10.37
C GLN A 14 11.70 -2.14 9.38
N ARG A 15 12.46 -3.18 9.76
CA ARG A 15 13.43 -3.87 8.90
C ARG A 15 14.59 -2.99 8.39
N ILE A 16 14.89 -1.90 9.09
CA ILE A 16 16.01 -1.02 8.75
C ILE A 16 17.34 -1.63 9.22
N THR A 17 17.36 -2.19 10.44
CA THR A 17 18.55 -2.87 11.00
C THR A 17 18.46 -4.40 10.92
N GLN A 18 17.31 -4.92 10.50
CA GLN A 18 17.04 -6.34 10.30
C GLN A 18 16.44 -6.53 8.91
N ALA A 19 17.29 -6.41 7.90
CA ALA A 19 16.88 -6.48 6.50
C ALA A 19 16.36 -7.88 6.13
N LEU A 20 15.52 -7.94 5.10
CA LEU A 20 14.97 -9.18 4.53
C LEU A 20 15.57 -9.44 3.14
N ASP A 21 15.34 -10.62 2.58
CA ASP A 21 15.85 -10.95 1.24
C ASP A 21 14.83 -10.68 0.12
N ASP A 22 13.53 -10.65 0.45
CA ASP A 22 12.44 -10.44 -0.50
C ASP A 22 11.60 -9.19 -0.16
N PRO A 23 11.22 -8.37 -1.16
CA PRO A 23 10.45 -7.14 -0.96
C PRO A 23 9.01 -7.37 -0.48
N ALA A 24 8.35 -8.48 -0.84
CA ALA A 24 6.94 -8.69 -0.45
C ALA A 24 6.77 -8.86 1.08
N PRO A 25 7.60 -9.66 1.79
CA PRO A 25 7.63 -9.69 3.25
C PRO A 25 7.87 -8.34 3.94
N VAL A 26 8.58 -7.41 3.30
CA VAL A 26 8.74 -6.04 3.82
C VAL A 26 7.38 -5.34 3.86
N VAL A 27 6.62 -5.41 2.76
CA VAL A 27 5.27 -4.82 2.67
C VAL A 27 4.32 -5.46 3.69
N VAL A 28 4.37 -6.78 3.87
CA VAL A 28 3.59 -7.50 4.89
C VAL A 28 3.94 -7.00 6.29
N THR A 29 5.24 -6.91 6.61
CA THR A 29 5.70 -6.45 7.93
C THR A 29 5.23 -5.03 8.25
N LEU A 30 5.24 -4.15 7.25
CA LEU A 30 4.85 -2.74 7.43
C LEU A 30 3.33 -2.53 7.33
N GLY A 31 2.58 -3.53 6.84
CA GLY A 31 1.14 -3.49 6.57
C GLY A 31 0.74 -2.62 5.37
N ALA A 32 1.34 -1.43 5.23
CA ALA A 32 1.20 -0.58 4.06
C ALA A 32 2.41 0.37 3.93
N VAL A 33 2.85 0.62 2.70
CA VAL A 33 3.91 1.59 2.40
C VAL A 33 3.38 2.64 1.45
N GLN A 34 3.41 3.92 1.82
CA GLN A 34 2.92 4.99 0.95
C GLN A 34 3.72 5.00 -0.38
N SER A 35 3.00 5.01 -1.50
CA SER A 35 3.56 4.87 -2.84
C SER A 35 2.94 5.84 -3.85
N GLN A 36 2.57 7.04 -3.39
CA GLN A 36 2.19 8.16 -4.26
C GLN A 36 3.29 8.42 -5.30
N ASP A 37 4.54 8.54 -4.86
CA ASP A 37 5.73 8.45 -5.69
C ASP A 37 6.19 6.99 -5.73
N TYR A 38 6.18 6.40 -6.93
CA TYR A 38 6.51 4.99 -7.13
C TYR A 38 8.00 4.71 -6.93
N ALA A 39 8.88 5.58 -7.42
CA ALA A 39 10.32 5.39 -7.33
C ALA A 39 10.79 5.50 -5.86
N ALA A 40 10.29 6.49 -5.13
CA ALA A 40 10.58 6.66 -3.71
C ALA A 40 10.09 5.47 -2.87
N ALA A 41 8.93 4.91 -3.21
CA ALA A 41 8.41 3.73 -2.51
C ALA A 41 9.25 2.47 -2.79
N ARG A 42 9.69 2.25 -4.03
CA ARG A 42 10.64 1.16 -4.34
C ARG A 42 11.96 1.35 -3.62
N TRP A 43 12.49 2.57 -3.57
CA TRP A 43 13.69 2.88 -2.78
C TRP A 43 13.49 2.56 -1.29
N ALA A 44 12.34 2.93 -0.71
CA ALA A 44 12.02 2.61 0.67
C ALA A 44 11.96 1.10 0.95
N LEU A 45 11.48 0.29 -0.01
CA LEU A 45 11.58 -1.17 0.10
C LEU A 45 13.04 -1.64 0.00
N GLY A 46 13.81 -1.10 -0.94
CA GLY A 46 15.24 -1.42 -1.12
C GLY A 46 16.08 -1.20 0.14
N LEU A 47 15.83 -0.11 0.90
CA LEU A 47 16.51 0.15 2.18
C LEU A 47 16.32 -0.94 3.25
N ARG A 48 15.34 -1.82 3.06
CA ARG A 48 14.96 -2.89 3.99
C ARG A 48 15.35 -4.27 3.47
N LEU A 49 16.14 -4.32 2.39
CA LEU A 49 16.62 -5.55 1.78
C LEU A 49 18.12 -5.72 1.96
N ALA A 50 18.56 -6.94 2.25
CA ALA A 50 19.98 -7.26 2.40
C ALA A 50 20.74 -7.16 1.06
N ASN A 51 20.08 -7.59 -0.03
CA ASN A 51 20.61 -7.55 -1.40
C ASN A 51 19.63 -6.82 -2.31
N ALA A 52 19.48 -5.51 -2.09
CA ALA A 52 18.50 -4.69 -2.79
C ALA A 52 18.81 -4.55 -4.29
N HIS A 53 17.87 -4.98 -5.14
CA HIS A 53 17.92 -4.77 -6.58
C HIS A 53 16.59 -4.19 -7.04
N ASP A 54 16.63 -3.05 -7.73
CA ASP A 54 15.39 -2.39 -8.19
C ASP A 54 14.52 -3.32 -9.04
N ALA A 55 15.15 -4.15 -9.88
CA ALA A 55 14.48 -5.12 -10.72
C ALA A 55 13.77 -6.22 -9.92
N SER A 56 14.25 -6.62 -8.73
CA SER A 56 13.54 -7.63 -7.92
C SER A 56 12.28 -7.05 -7.28
N ILE A 57 12.31 -5.77 -6.91
CA ILE A 57 11.16 -5.02 -6.40
C ILE A 57 10.12 -4.85 -7.52
N GLN A 58 10.58 -4.47 -8.72
CA GLN A 58 9.70 -4.36 -9.89
C GLN A 58 9.02 -5.70 -10.20
N ARG A 59 9.78 -6.80 -10.26
CA ARG A 59 9.20 -8.14 -10.48
C ARG A 59 8.17 -8.51 -9.42
N ALA A 60 8.43 -8.26 -8.14
CA ALA A 60 7.45 -8.55 -7.09
C ALA A 60 6.14 -7.76 -7.26
N PHE A 61 6.21 -6.54 -7.80
CA PHE A 61 5.04 -5.77 -8.16
C PHE A 61 4.34 -6.35 -9.40
N ASP A 62 5.08 -6.64 -10.47
CA ASP A 62 4.54 -7.18 -11.73
C ASP A 62 3.89 -8.57 -11.53
N ASP A 63 4.46 -9.40 -10.65
CA ASP A 63 3.93 -10.72 -10.26
C ASP A 63 2.68 -10.63 -9.37
N GLY A 64 2.24 -9.42 -9.00
CA GLY A 64 1.09 -9.19 -8.13
C GLY A 64 1.34 -9.55 -6.66
N ARG A 65 2.58 -9.83 -6.25
CA ARG A 65 2.95 -10.05 -4.83
C ARG A 65 2.93 -8.77 -4.02
N ILE A 66 2.98 -7.62 -4.69
CA ILE A 66 2.79 -6.28 -4.12
C ILE A 66 1.71 -5.58 -4.95
N LEU A 67 0.61 -5.21 -4.32
CA LEU A 67 -0.45 -4.43 -4.95
C LEU A 67 -0.22 -2.94 -4.70
N ARG A 68 -0.58 -2.09 -5.66
CA ARG A 68 -0.58 -0.63 -5.49
C ARG A 68 -2.00 -0.09 -5.64
N THR A 69 -2.57 0.45 -4.56
CA THR A 69 -3.94 1.00 -4.57
C THR A 69 -4.16 2.02 -3.44
N HIS A 70 -5.31 2.69 -3.45
CA HIS A 70 -5.70 3.62 -2.39
C HIS A 70 -6.19 2.87 -1.16
N VAL A 71 -5.56 3.13 0.00
CA VAL A 71 -5.91 2.43 1.25
C VAL A 71 -6.06 3.41 2.41
N LEU A 72 -4.99 4.10 2.81
CA LEU A 72 -4.99 5.03 3.95
C LEU A 72 -5.02 6.48 3.44
N ARG A 73 -5.80 7.36 4.09
CA ARG A 73 -5.80 8.82 3.86
C ARG A 73 -5.68 9.20 2.36
N PRO A 74 -6.77 9.02 1.60
CA PRO A 74 -6.84 8.72 0.14
C PRO A 74 -5.54 8.78 -0.70
N THR A 75 -4.48 8.07 -0.31
CA THR A 75 -3.20 8.05 -1.03
C THR A 75 -2.84 6.64 -1.48
N TRP A 76 -2.02 6.54 -2.53
CA TRP A 76 -1.53 5.25 -3.03
C TRP A 76 -0.60 4.59 -2.01
N HIS A 77 -0.77 3.28 -1.84
CA HIS A 77 0.07 2.45 -0.99
C HIS A 77 0.43 1.15 -1.70
N PHE A 78 1.63 0.65 -1.43
CA PHE A 78 1.95 -0.76 -1.57
C PHE A 78 1.35 -1.53 -0.40
N VAL A 79 0.65 -2.62 -0.72
CA VAL A 79 0.04 -3.54 0.24
C VAL A 79 0.16 -4.98 -0.27
N ALA A 80 0.13 -5.93 0.64
CA ALA A 80 0.16 -7.34 0.27
C ALA A 80 -1.23 -7.83 -0.18
N PRO A 81 -1.33 -8.78 -1.12
CA PRO A 81 -2.61 -9.33 -1.58
C PRO A 81 -3.49 -9.90 -0.46
N GLN A 82 -2.89 -10.52 0.55
CA GLN A 82 -3.64 -11.06 1.70
C GLN A 82 -4.25 -9.97 2.59
N ASP A 83 -3.72 -8.74 2.54
CA ASP A 83 -4.09 -7.68 3.47
C ASP A 83 -5.12 -6.70 2.88
N ILE A 84 -5.21 -6.62 1.54
CA ILE A 84 -6.01 -5.58 0.88
C ILE A 84 -7.48 -5.59 1.32
N ARG A 85 -8.08 -6.76 1.52
CA ARG A 85 -9.51 -6.86 1.85
C ARG A 85 -9.83 -6.28 3.23
N TRP A 86 -9.09 -6.66 4.26
CA TRP A 86 -9.35 -6.16 5.61
C TRP A 86 -8.97 -4.69 5.74
N LEU A 87 -7.90 -4.26 5.05
CA LEU A 87 -7.50 -2.86 5.01
C LEU A 87 -8.60 -1.98 4.40
N LEU A 88 -9.16 -2.37 3.26
CA LEU A 88 -10.27 -1.64 2.63
C LEU A 88 -11.54 -1.66 3.48
N ALA A 89 -11.85 -2.77 4.14
CA ALA A 89 -12.99 -2.85 5.07
C ALA A 89 -12.82 -1.86 6.24
N LEU A 90 -11.60 -1.74 6.78
CA LEU A 90 -11.29 -0.87 7.90
C LEU A 90 -11.24 0.62 7.50
N THR A 91 -10.60 0.95 6.38
CA THR A 91 -10.30 2.35 6.02
C THR A 91 -11.29 2.94 5.02
N GLY A 92 -11.89 2.11 4.17
CA GLY A 92 -12.75 2.50 3.05
C GLY A 92 -13.91 3.42 3.45
N PRO A 93 -14.69 3.12 4.52
CA PRO A 93 -15.80 3.99 4.94
C PRO A 93 -15.34 5.42 5.23
N ARG A 94 -14.22 5.57 5.95
CA ARG A 94 -13.68 6.90 6.29
C ARG A 94 -13.12 7.60 5.06
N VAL A 95 -12.39 6.89 4.20
CA VAL A 95 -11.88 7.46 2.94
C VAL A 95 -13.02 8.00 2.08
N LYS A 96 -14.07 7.18 1.84
CA LYS A 96 -15.26 7.59 1.07
C LYS A 96 -15.95 8.81 1.67
N ALA A 97 -16.10 8.85 3.00
CA ALA A 97 -16.68 10.01 3.68
C ALA A 97 -15.85 11.28 3.46
N THR A 98 -14.52 11.19 3.57
CA THR A 98 -13.63 12.35 3.38
C THR A 98 -13.60 12.87 1.94
N THR A 99 -13.83 12.01 0.95
CA THR A 99 -13.81 12.42 -0.48
C THR A 99 -15.19 12.77 -1.03
N ALA A 100 -16.26 12.55 -0.28
CA ALA A 100 -17.65 12.63 -0.76
C ALA A 100 -18.00 13.97 -1.43
N THR A 101 -17.53 15.10 -0.89
CA THR A 101 -17.77 16.42 -1.49
C THR A 101 -17.14 16.55 -2.86
N ARG A 102 -15.89 16.10 -3.02
CA ARG A 102 -15.20 16.14 -4.32
C ARG A 102 -15.83 15.17 -5.31
N THR A 103 -16.21 13.98 -4.85
CA THR A 103 -16.96 13.00 -5.65
C THR A 103 -18.25 13.60 -6.21
N ARG A 104 -19.05 14.30 -5.38
CA ARG A 104 -20.26 15.00 -5.84
C ARG A 104 -19.96 16.14 -6.82
N ALA A 105 -18.93 16.95 -6.55
CA ALA A 105 -18.53 18.04 -7.45
C ALA A 105 -18.08 17.53 -8.84
N LEU A 106 -17.59 16.29 -8.92
CA LEU A 106 -17.22 15.62 -10.16
C LEU A 106 -18.41 14.90 -10.85
N GLY A 107 -19.63 14.96 -10.28
CA GLY A 107 -20.79 14.25 -10.83
C GLY A 107 -20.72 12.73 -10.69
N LEU A 108 -19.85 12.21 -9.81
CA LEU A 108 -19.65 10.78 -9.59
C LEU A 108 -20.68 10.22 -8.61
N ASP A 109 -21.95 10.18 -9.01
CA ASP A 109 -23.02 9.65 -8.18
C ASP A 109 -22.98 8.11 -8.05
N ALA A 110 -23.79 7.57 -7.13
CA ALA A 110 -23.79 6.15 -6.85
C ALA A 110 -24.28 5.29 -8.02
N ALA A 111 -25.11 5.81 -8.93
CA ALA A 111 -25.58 5.07 -10.09
C ALA A 111 -24.47 4.96 -11.15
N LEU A 112 -23.74 6.06 -11.38
CA LEU A 112 -22.59 6.08 -12.27
C LEU A 112 -21.48 5.14 -11.77
N VAL A 113 -21.16 5.20 -10.48
CA VAL A 113 -20.13 4.33 -9.88
C VAL A 113 -20.49 2.85 -10.04
N ARG A 114 -21.72 2.43 -9.72
CA ARG A 114 -22.15 1.03 -9.89
C ARG A 114 -22.07 0.57 -11.35
N ARG A 115 -22.49 1.42 -12.29
CA ARG A 115 -22.40 1.10 -13.72
C ARG A 115 -20.94 0.93 -14.15
N ALA A 116 -20.05 1.80 -13.68
CA ALA A 116 -18.62 1.71 -13.97
C ALA A 116 -18.00 0.43 -13.39
N GLU A 117 -18.34 0.07 -12.14
CA GLU A 117 -17.92 -1.18 -11.50
C GLU A 117 -18.33 -2.40 -12.35
N THR A 118 -19.61 -2.51 -12.75
CA THR A 118 -20.07 -3.62 -13.60
C THR A 118 -19.33 -3.70 -14.94
N ILE A 119 -19.07 -2.57 -15.59
CA ILE A 119 -18.36 -2.54 -16.88
C ILE A 119 -16.91 -3.01 -16.70
N ILE A 120 -16.22 -2.52 -15.66
CA ILE A 120 -14.84 -2.91 -15.36
C ILE A 120 -14.77 -4.40 -15.02
N GLU A 121 -15.66 -4.90 -14.16
CA GLU A 121 -15.74 -6.31 -13.78
C GLU A 121 -15.99 -7.23 -14.99
N SER A 122 -16.80 -6.79 -15.94
CA SER A 122 -17.09 -7.57 -17.16
C SER A 122 -15.93 -7.59 -18.17
N ALA A 123 -14.94 -6.72 -18.01
CA ALA A 123 -13.81 -6.58 -18.92
C ALA A 123 -12.50 -7.24 -18.41
N LEU A 124 -12.52 -7.76 -17.18
CA LEU A 124 -11.41 -8.48 -16.54
C LEU A 124 -11.64 -10.01 -16.63
#